data_AF-A0A0A8UPA6-F1
#
_entry.id   AF-A0A0A8UPA6-F1
#
_cell.length_a   1.000
_cell.length_b   1.000
_cell.length_c   1.000
_cell.angle_alpha   90.00
_cell.angle_beta   90.00
_cell.angle_gamma   90.00
#
_symmetry.space_group_name_H-M   'P 1'
#
loop_
_entity.id
_entity.type
_entity.pdbx_description
1 polymer ?
#
loop_
_entity_poly.entity_id
_entity_poly.type
_entity_poly.pdbx_seq_one_letter_code
_entity_poly.pdbx_strand_id
1 'polypeptide(L)'
;MLRTLARGILLGAVVTTTSVAGSLTPFFLNAHLPKSKIQHAIINHPSIKDADFSGNWSGTCTDIEGEFQLEIQQLENFITINGYGFKFGAITTFSSSDTDFYHNSQLRLTWDPKKTALMINGTSLNADNNGSMIYTSISETSMALNNDQLLMTMQAKFYSNLNPLDDTVNSNCVFTKAP
;
A
#
# COMPACT_ATOMS: atom_id res chain seq x y z
N MET A 1 -12.29 28.64 33.44
CA MET A 1 -11.32 28.09 34.40
C MET A 1 -11.68 26.63 34.68
N LEU A 2 -10.94 25.68 34.13
CA LEU A 2 -10.45 24.51 34.85
C LEU A 2 -9.31 23.92 34.02
N ARG A 3 -8.10 24.01 34.57
CA ARG A 3 -6.88 23.36 34.09
C ARG A 3 -6.75 22.03 34.82
N THR A 4 -6.40 20.96 34.10
CA THR A 4 -5.62 19.78 34.54
C THR A 4 -5.82 18.68 33.49
N LEU A 5 -4.90 17.77 33.19
CA LEU A 5 -3.44 17.71 33.13
C LEU A 5 -3.17 16.29 32.62
N ALA A 6 -2.30 16.15 31.62
CA ALA A 6 -1.40 15.02 31.38
C ALA A 6 -1.95 13.58 31.44
N ARG A 7 -1.63 12.77 30.42
CA ARG A 7 -0.47 11.86 30.47
C ARG A 7 -0.39 11.05 29.18
N GLY A 8 0.83 10.91 28.68
CA GLY A 8 1.15 10.18 27.45
C GLY A 8 0.71 8.71 27.53
N ILE A 9 0.25 8.21 26.39
CA ILE A 9 0.01 6.79 26.20
C ILE A 9 1.33 6.22 25.68
N LEU A 10 2.04 5.55 26.60
CA LEU A 10 3.05 4.56 26.29
C LEU A 10 2.39 3.48 25.42
N LEU A 11 2.79 3.40 24.14
CA LEU A 11 2.53 2.23 23.33
C LEU A 11 3.40 1.09 23.88
N GLY A 12 2.80 0.30 24.76
CA GLY A 12 3.39 -0.87 25.38
C GLY A 12 3.79 -1.91 24.34
N ALA A 13 5.01 -2.43 24.50
CA ALA A 13 5.49 -3.60 23.80
C ALA A 13 4.58 -4.81 24.12
N VAL A 14 3.87 -5.31 23.13
CA VAL A 14 3.24 -6.63 23.23
C VAL A 14 4.29 -7.67 22.86
N VAL A 15 4.68 -8.43 23.87
CA VAL A 15 5.58 -9.58 23.80
C VAL A 15 5.00 -10.62 22.84
N THR A 16 5.85 -11.09 21.94
CA THR A 16 5.60 -12.15 20.97
C THR A 16 5.16 -13.45 21.62
N THR A 17 4.12 -14.08 21.10
CA THR A 17 3.93 -15.53 21.23
C THR A 17 4.07 -16.15 19.85
N THR A 18 5.20 -16.79 19.60
CA THR A 18 5.45 -17.57 18.39
C THR A 18 4.73 -18.92 18.53
N SER A 19 3.65 -19.12 17.79
CA SER A 19 3.13 -20.47 17.56
C SER A 19 3.86 -21.09 16.38
N VAL A 20 4.71 -22.08 16.67
CA VAL A 20 5.33 -22.94 15.66
C VAL A 20 4.39 -24.11 15.44
N ALA A 21 3.71 -24.17 14.29
CA ALA A 21 2.99 -25.36 13.85
C ALA A 21 3.78 -26.04 12.72
N GLY A 22 4.14 -27.29 12.97
CA GLY A 22 5.01 -28.11 12.14
C GLY A 22 4.42 -28.46 10.77
N SER A 23 5.37 -28.60 9.84
CA SER A 23 5.26 -29.07 8.47
C SER A 23 4.38 -30.32 8.28
N LEU A 24 3.45 -30.23 7.32
CA LEU A 24 3.02 -31.36 6.50
C LEU A 24 3.02 -30.94 5.03
N THR A 25 4.12 -31.21 4.33
CA THR A 25 4.17 -31.17 2.87
C THR A 25 3.64 -32.48 2.28
N PRO A 26 2.69 -32.45 1.33
CA PRO A 26 2.52 -33.57 0.42
C PRO A 26 3.51 -33.41 -0.74
N PHE A 27 4.37 -34.41 -0.80
CA PHE A 27 5.27 -34.76 -1.87
C PHE A 27 4.48 -34.95 -3.18
N PHE A 28 4.53 -33.98 -4.10
CA PHE A 28 4.34 -34.23 -5.53
C PHE A 28 5.58 -33.76 -6.27
N LEU A 29 6.39 -34.76 -6.61
CA LEU A 29 7.57 -34.70 -7.46
C LEU A 29 7.25 -34.06 -8.83
N ASN A 30 8.12 -33.12 -9.20
CA ASN A 30 8.75 -33.03 -10.51
C ASN A 30 7.91 -33.39 -11.75
N ALA A 31 7.24 -32.38 -12.29
CA ALA A 31 7.38 -32.14 -13.72
C ALA A 31 8.43 -31.04 -13.89
N HIS A 32 9.62 -31.40 -14.37
CA HIS A 32 10.63 -30.45 -14.87
C HIS A 32 10.02 -29.65 -16.02
N LEU A 33 9.27 -28.60 -15.69
CA LEU A 33 8.86 -27.60 -16.65
C LEU A 33 10.08 -26.72 -16.94
N PRO A 34 10.37 -26.39 -18.21
CA PRO A 34 11.50 -25.54 -18.60
C PRO A 34 11.23 -24.05 -18.27
N LYS A 35 10.66 -23.76 -17.09
CA LYS A 35 10.43 -22.40 -16.62
C LYS A 35 11.73 -21.67 -16.31
N SER A 36 12.79 -22.39 -15.92
CA SER A 36 14.09 -21.77 -15.60
C SER A 36 14.74 -21.09 -16.82
N LYS A 37 14.65 -21.69 -18.01
CA LYS A 37 15.22 -21.10 -19.24
C LYS A 37 14.44 -19.87 -19.72
N ILE A 38 13.12 -19.84 -19.52
CA ILE A 38 12.29 -18.67 -19.86
C ILE A 38 12.50 -17.54 -18.85
N GLN A 39 12.68 -17.84 -17.56
CA GLN A 39 12.99 -16.82 -16.55
C GLN A 39 14.33 -16.11 -16.81
N HIS A 40 15.37 -16.83 -17.25
CA HIS A 40 16.66 -16.21 -17.52
C HIS A 40 16.70 -15.41 -18.84
N ALA A 41 15.87 -15.75 -19.83
CA ALA A 41 15.85 -15.04 -21.11
C ALA A 41 15.18 -13.64 -21.03
N ILE A 42 14.35 -13.39 -20.01
CA ILE A 42 13.64 -12.10 -19.83
C ILE A 42 14.53 -11.05 -19.14
N ILE A 43 15.63 -11.44 -18.50
CA ILE A 43 16.43 -10.57 -17.63
C ILE A 43 17.47 -9.72 -18.40
N ASN A 44 17.67 -9.95 -19.70
CA ASN A 44 18.65 -9.20 -20.51
C ASN A 44 18.03 -8.00 -21.26
N HIS A 45 17.10 -7.27 -20.65
CA HIS A 45 16.78 -5.92 -21.12
C HIS A 45 17.77 -4.94 -20.47
N PRO A 46 18.31 -3.96 -21.21
CA PRO A 46 19.13 -2.91 -20.60
C PRO A 46 18.35 -2.35 -19.42
N SER A 47 18.98 -2.34 -18.23
CA SER A 47 18.31 -2.00 -16.98
C SER A 47 17.80 -0.56 -17.08
N ILE A 48 16.53 -0.40 -17.45
CA ILE A 48 15.84 0.88 -17.33
C ILE A 48 15.92 1.22 -15.85
N LYS A 49 16.58 2.35 -15.55
CA LYS A 49 16.72 2.85 -14.19
C LYS A 49 15.36 3.32 -13.73
N ASP A 50 14.92 2.82 -12.58
CA ASP A 50 13.68 3.24 -11.94
C ASP A 50 13.76 4.70 -11.51
N ALA A 51 12.63 5.42 -11.59
CA ALA A 51 12.47 6.70 -10.89
C ALA A 51 12.72 6.47 -9.38
N ASP A 52 13.38 7.41 -8.73
CA ASP A 52 13.70 7.32 -7.30
C ASP A 52 12.81 8.28 -6.51
N PHE A 53 11.80 7.73 -5.83
CA PHE A 53 10.87 8.51 -5.01
C PHE A 53 11.39 8.78 -3.59
N SER A 54 12.60 8.33 -3.26
CA SER A 54 13.13 8.41 -1.90
C SER A 54 13.24 9.85 -1.39
N GLY A 55 12.82 10.06 -0.14
CA GLY A 55 12.88 11.33 0.54
C GLY A 55 11.73 11.54 1.51
N ASN A 56 11.82 12.66 2.21
CA ASN A 56 10.71 13.21 2.99
C ASN A 56 9.97 14.22 2.10
N TRP A 57 8.66 14.15 2.09
CA TRP A 57 7.80 14.90 1.19
C TRP A 57 6.69 15.58 1.99
N SER A 58 6.40 16.82 1.64
CA SER A 58 5.32 17.62 2.23
C SER A 58 4.45 18.19 1.13
N GLY A 59 3.13 18.09 1.26
CA GLY A 59 2.22 18.44 0.18
C GLY A 59 0.76 18.55 0.56
N THR A 60 -0.08 18.85 -0.42
CA THR A 60 -1.54 18.98 -0.26
C THR A 60 -2.26 18.15 -1.30
N CYS A 61 -3.51 17.79 -1.00
CA CYS A 61 -4.40 17.07 -1.90
C CYS A 61 -5.63 17.93 -2.22
N THR A 62 -6.20 17.77 -3.42
CA THR A 62 -7.35 18.57 -3.88
C THR A 62 -8.57 18.52 -2.97
N ASP A 63 -8.83 17.37 -2.34
CA ASP A 63 -10.08 17.09 -1.63
C ASP A 63 -9.87 16.83 -0.13
N ILE A 64 -8.69 17.16 0.39
CA ILE A 64 -8.37 16.96 1.80
C ILE A 64 -7.70 18.22 2.35
N GLU A 65 -8.32 18.83 3.36
CA GLU A 65 -7.75 19.98 4.04
C GLU A 65 -6.50 19.59 4.85
N GLY A 66 -5.47 20.42 4.75
CA GLY A 66 -4.22 20.28 5.51
C GLY A 66 -3.03 19.81 4.68
N GLU A 67 -1.88 19.80 5.34
CA GLU A 67 -0.61 19.35 4.79
C GLU A 67 -0.33 17.90 5.18
N PHE A 68 0.10 17.11 4.20
CA PHE A 68 0.41 15.69 4.33
C PHE A 68 1.92 15.48 4.27
N GLN A 69 2.42 14.65 5.17
CA GLN A 69 3.82 14.23 5.20
C GLN A 69 3.93 12.79 4.70
N LEU A 70 4.92 12.54 3.83
CA LEU A 70 5.27 11.21 3.35
C LEU A 70 6.77 10.99 3.51
N GLU A 71 7.15 9.92 4.19
CA GLU A 71 8.50 9.39 4.19
C GLU A 71 8.55 8.19 3.23
N ILE A 72 9.41 8.28 2.21
CA ILE A 72 9.61 7.22 1.22
C ILE A 72 11.06 6.77 1.26
N GLN A 73 11.25 5.46 1.39
CA GLN A 73 12.54 4.80 1.22
C GLN A 73 12.40 3.75 0.10
N GLN A 74 13.15 3.91 -0.98
CA GLN A 74 13.08 3.00 -2.12
C GLN A 74 14.40 2.25 -2.30
N LEU A 75 14.32 0.91 -2.35
CA LEU A 75 15.40 0.06 -2.82
C LEU A 75 14.99 -0.62 -4.14
N GLU A 76 15.88 -1.45 -4.68
CA GLU A 76 15.72 -2.09 -6.00
C GLU A 76 14.42 -2.90 -6.15
N ASN A 77 14.02 -3.64 -5.12
CA ASN A 77 12.88 -4.56 -5.17
C ASN A 77 11.78 -4.26 -4.15
N PHE A 78 11.92 -3.18 -3.38
CA PHE A 78 10.96 -2.78 -2.36
C PHE A 78 10.88 -1.27 -2.19
N ILE A 79 9.76 -0.82 -1.67
CA ILE A 79 9.53 0.55 -1.24
C ILE A 79 8.92 0.54 0.16
N THR A 80 9.32 1.47 1.00
CA THR A 80 8.70 1.74 2.30
C THR A 80 8.04 3.10 2.23
N ILE A 81 6.77 3.17 2.61
CA ILE A 81 6.01 4.42 2.68
C ILE A 81 5.54 4.57 4.13
N ASN A 82 5.97 5.63 4.82
CA ASN A 82 5.69 5.87 6.24
C ASN A 82 5.97 4.66 7.14
N GLY A 83 7.08 3.96 6.89
CA GLY A 83 7.48 2.75 7.63
C GLY A 83 6.81 1.44 7.18
N TYR A 84 5.81 1.47 6.30
CA TYR A 84 5.18 0.27 5.76
C TYR A 84 5.90 -0.22 4.51
N GLY A 85 6.42 -1.45 4.55
CA GLY A 85 7.18 -2.05 3.46
C GLY A 85 6.31 -2.78 2.43
N PHE A 86 6.62 -2.58 1.16
CA PHE A 86 5.94 -3.18 0.02
C PHE A 86 6.96 -3.71 -0.98
N LYS A 87 6.78 -4.95 -1.43
CA LYS A 87 7.59 -5.53 -2.50
C LYS A 87 6.94 -5.26 -3.85
N PHE A 88 7.72 -4.78 -4.82
CA PHE A 88 7.19 -4.53 -6.16
C PHE A 88 6.66 -5.82 -6.81
N GLY A 89 5.48 -5.72 -7.43
CA GLY A 89 4.76 -6.80 -8.08
C GLY A 89 4.03 -7.78 -7.15
N ALA A 90 4.37 -7.80 -5.86
CA ALA A 90 3.71 -8.66 -4.87
C ALA A 90 2.39 -8.03 -4.40
N ILE A 91 1.46 -8.89 -3.98
CA ILE A 91 0.26 -8.47 -3.25
C ILE A 91 0.62 -8.47 -1.77
N THR A 92 0.45 -7.31 -1.13
CA THR A 92 0.59 -7.13 0.31
C THR A 92 -0.81 -7.09 0.92
N THR A 93 -1.03 -7.85 1.97
CA THR A 93 -2.34 -7.94 2.64
C THR A 93 -2.21 -7.51 4.09
N PHE A 94 -3.11 -6.64 4.52
CA PHE A 94 -3.29 -6.25 5.91
C PHE A 94 -4.66 -6.72 6.37
N SER A 95 -4.72 -7.21 7.60
CA SER A 95 -5.99 -7.59 8.22
C SER A 95 -5.94 -7.28 9.70
N SER A 96 -7.02 -6.71 10.21
CA SER A 96 -7.21 -6.47 11.64
C SER A 96 -8.68 -6.64 11.99
N SER A 97 -8.95 -7.03 13.22
CA SER A 97 -10.30 -7.16 13.73
C SER A 97 -10.32 -6.86 15.23
N ASP A 98 -11.36 -6.21 15.69
CA ASP A 98 -11.66 -6.04 17.10
C ASP A 98 -13.14 -6.31 17.39
N THR A 99 -13.65 -5.82 18.52
CA THR A 99 -15.04 -6.01 18.93
C THR A 99 -16.03 -5.24 18.07
N ASP A 100 -15.59 -4.21 17.36
CA ASP A 100 -16.45 -3.25 16.68
C ASP A 100 -16.34 -3.38 15.15
N PHE A 101 -15.16 -3.72 14.62
CA PHE A 101 -14.93 -3.82 13.18
C PHE A 101 -13.97 -4.94 12.76
N TYR A 102 -14.12 -5.33 11.49
CA TYR A 102 -13.14 -6.09 10.71
C TYR A 102 -12.64 -5.23 9.55
N HIS A 103 -11.32 -5.21 9.35
CA HIS A 103 -10.66 -4.55 8.22
C HIS A 103 -9.77 -5.56 7.49
N ASN A 104 -9.85 -5.56 6.16
CA ASN A 104 -8.90 -6.25 5.29
C ASN A 104 -8.56 -5.37 4.11
N SER A 105 -7.27 -5.21 3.81
CA SER A 105 -6.82 -4.49 2.63
C SER A 105 -5.76 -5.30 1.88
N GLN A 106 -5.79 -5.15 0.55
CA GLN A 106 -4.85 -5.75 -0.39
C GLN A 106 -4.30 -4.65 -1.27
N LEU A 107 -2.98 -4.58 -1.37
CA LEU A 107 -2.27 -3.56 -2.14
C LEU A 107 -1.25 -4.23 -3.06
N ARG A 108 -1.14 -3.75 -4.30
CA ARG A 108 -0.12 -4.18 -5.25
C ARG A 108 0.53 -2.96 -5.89
N LEU A 109 1.86 -2.88 -5.78
CA LEU A 109 2.65 -1.80 -6.33
C LEU A 109 3.40 -2.32 -7.57
N THR A 110 3.20 -1.71 -8.73
CA THR A 110 3.82 -2.12 -10.00
C THR A 110 4.33 -0.93 -10.77
N TRP A 111 5.54 -1.06 -11.30
CA TRP A 111 6.10 -0.08 -12.23
C TRP A 111 5.34 -0.07 -13.54
N ASP A 112 5.20 1.12 -14.13
CA ASP A 112 4.87 1.24 -15.53
C ASP A 112 6.02 0.67 -16.41
N PRO A 113 5.79 0.34 -17.69
CA PRO A 113 6.83 -0.24 -18.55
C PRO A 113 8.09 0.61 -18.69
N LYS A 114 7.98 1.94 -18.52
CA LYS A 114 9.12 2.88 -18.58
C LYS A 114 9.79 3.07 -17.22
N LYS A 115 9.25 2.51 -16.13
CA LYS A 115 9.72 2.66 -14.75
C LYS A 115 9.84 4.13 -14.30
N THR A 116 8.98 4.97 -14.85
CA THR A 116 8.86 6.39 -14.54
C THR A 116 7.74 6.68 -13.55
N ALA A 117 6.78 5.76 -13.42
CA ALA A 117 5.67 5.87 -12.51
C ALA A 117 5.39 4.54 -11.81
N LEU A 118 4.96 4.63 -10.55
CA LEU A 118 4.56 3.49 -9.74
C LEU A 118 3.04 3.48 -9.60
N MET A 119 2.41 2.43 -10.12
CA MET A 119 0.97 2.20 -9.97
C MET A 119 0.72 1.42 -8.70
N ILE A 120 -0.30 1.82 -7.94
CA ILE A 120 -0.73 1.18 -6.70
C ILE A 120 -2.19 0.81 -6.88
N ASN A 121 -2.49 -0.48 -6.99
CA ASN A 121 -3.86 -0.96 -7.03
C ASN A 121 -4.23 -1.48 -5.64
N GLY A 122 -5.37 -1.02 -5.13
CA GLY A 122 -5.84 -1.32 -3.80
C GLY A 122 -7.26 -1.86 -3.78
N THR A 123 -7.53 -2.75 -2.85
CA THR A 123 -8.88 -3.11 -2.43
C THR A 123 -8.91 -3.16 -0.93
N SER A 124 -9.90 -2.50 -0.31
CA SER A 124 -10.12 -2.56 1.12
C SER A 124 -11.55 -2.96 1.41
N LEU A 125 -11.74 -3.76 2.45
CA LEU A 125 -13.02 -4.18 2.98
C LEU A 125 -13.06 -3.81 4.45
N ASN A 126 -14.14 -3.14 4.85
CA ASN A 126 -14.49 -2.87 6.25
C ASN A 126 -15.87 -3.46 6.51
N ALA A 127 -16.02 -4.23 7.58
CA ALA A 127 -17.30 -4.72 8.05
C ALA A 127 -17.48 -4.31 9.51
N ASP A 128 -18.66 -3.83 9.85
CA ASP A 128 -19.04 -3.62 11.25
C ASP A 128 -19.51 -4.96 11.85
N ASN A 129 -19.24 -5.20 13.14
CA ASN A 129 -19.57 -6.48 13.79
C ASN A 129 -21.06 -6.62 14.18
N ASN A 130 -21.82 -5.53 14.22
CA ASN A 130 -23.19 -5.44 14.70
C ASN A 130 -24.25 -5.31 13.58
N GLY A 131 -23.82 -5.19 12.33
CA GLY A 131 -24.59 -4.59 11.26
C GLY A 131 -24.15 -5.12 9.91
N SER A 132 -25.16 -5.49 9.12
CA SER A 132 -25.15 -6.15 7.82
C SER A 132 -24.47 -5.37 6.68
N MET A 133 -23.53 -4.46 6.97
CA MET A 133 -22.95 -3.56 5.99
C MET A 133 -21.45 -3.80 5.79
N ILE A 134 -21.10 -4.21 4.58
CA ILE A 134 -19.73 -4.35 4.10
C ILE A 134 -19.42 -3.15 3.23
N TYR A 135 -18.49 -2.32 3.68
CA TYR A 135 -17.93 -1.24 2.89
C TYR A 135 -16.71 -1.74 2.14
N THR A 136 -16.73 -1.62 0.81
CA THR A 136 -15.59 -1.96 -0.03
C THR A 136 -15.09 -0.72 -0.74
N SER A 137 -13.78 -0.49 -0.76
CA SER A 137 -13.14 0.48 -1.64
C SER A 137 -12.22 -0.24 -2.63
N ILE A 138 -12.27 0.19 -3.89
CA ILE A 138 -11.33 -0.23 -4.94
C ILE A 138 -10.64 1.04 -5.42
N SER A 139 -9.32 1.06 -5.37
CA SER A 139 -8.52 2.25 -5.68
C SER A 139 -7.40 1.96 -6.66
N GLU A 140 -7.06 2.97 -7.44
CA GLU A 140 -5.87 3.03 -8.27
C GLU A 140 -5.17 4.35 -8.01
N THR A 141 -3.87 4.28 -7.67
CA THR A 141 -3.04 5.45 -7.44
C THR A 141 -1.82 5.38 -8.35
N SER A 142 -1.49 6.49 -9.00
CA SER A 142 -0.23 6.66 -9.73
C SER A 142 0.68 7.60 -8.96
N MET A 143 1.94 7.22 -8.81
CA MET A 143 3.00 8.04 -8.24
C MET A 143 4.06 8.31 -9.30
N ALA A 144 4.37 9.58 -9.56
CA ALA A 144 5.35 10.00 -10.55
C ALA A 144 6.12 11.24 -10.10
N LEU A 145 7.31 11.46 -10.68
CA LEU A 145 8.06 12.70 -10.48
C LEU A 145 7.83 13.66 -11.65
N ASN A 146 7.62 14.93 -11.34
CA ASN A 146 7.57 16.01 -12.32
C ASN A 146 8.27 17.25 -11.74
N ASN A 147 9.34 17.71 -12.38
CA ASN A 147 10.13 18.86 -11.92
C ASN A 147 10.48 18.80 -10.43
N ASP A 148 11.03 17.66 -9.98
CA ASP A 148 11.39 17.37 -8.58
C ASP A 148 10.23 17.37 -7.57
N GLN A 149 8.98 17.44 -8.03
CA GLN A 149 7.79 17.25 -7.22
C GLN A 149 7.29 15.81 -7.35
N LEU A 150 6.81 15.26 -6.23
CA LEU A 150 6.10 13.99 -6.21
C LEU A 150 4.63 14.27 -6.51
N LEU A 151 4.13 13.68 -7.59
CA LEU A 151 2.72 13.74 -7.98
C LEU A 151 2.07 12.41 -7.64
N MET A 152 0.98 12.46 -6.88
CA MET A 152 0.14 11.31 -6.62
C MET A 152 -1.28 11.58 -7.10
N THR A 153 -1.74 10.81 -8.08
CA THR A 153 -3.13 10.85 -8.56
C THR A 153 -3.83 9.58 -8.12
N MET A 154 -4.94 9.72 -7.41
CA MET A 154 -5.75 8.62 -6.91
C MET A 154 -7.13 8.66 -7.53
N GLN A 155 -7.63 7.49 -7.90
CA GLN A 155 -9.02 7.24 -8.22
C GLN A 155 -9.55 6.14 -7.28
N ALA A 156 -10.75 6.32 -6.73
CA ALA A 156 -11.39 5.31 -5.90
C ALA A 156 -12.89 5.19 -6.19
N LYS A 157 -13.39 3.96 -6.08
CA LYS A 157 -14.83 3.64 -6.09
C LYS A 157 -15.19 2.95 -4.78
N PHE A 158 -16.37 3.27 -4.27
CA PHE A 158 -16.87 2.75 -3.01
C PHE A 158 -18.14 1.95 -3.22
N TYR A 159 -18.31 0.92 -2.40
CA TYR A 159 -19.46 0.04 -2.43
C TYR A 159 -19.96 -0.19 -1.00
N SER A 160 -21.29 -0.28 -0.85
CA SER A 160 -21.95 -0.77 0.35
C SER A 160 -22.76 -2.01 -0.01
N ASN A 161 -22.41 -3.15 0.59
CA ASN A 161 -23.06 -4.44 0.31
C ASN A 161 -23.14 -4.76 -1.19
N LEU A 162 -22.03 -4.51 -1.91
CA LEU A 162 -21.90 -4.66 -3.38
C LEU A 162 -22.64 -3.61 -4.23
N ASN A 163 -23.46 -2.76 -3.62
CA ASN A 163 -24.08 -1.64 -4.35
C ASN A 163 -23.06 -0.50 -4.44
N PRO A 164 -22.81 0.07 -5.64
CA PRO A 164 -21.95 1.23 -5.77
C PRO A 164 -22.54 2.38 -4.96
N LEU A 165 -21.69 3.03 -4.15
CA LEU A 165 -21.98 4.36 -3.63
C LEU A 165 -21.61 5.33 -4.76
N ASP A 166 -22.51 6.26 -5.10
CA ASP A 166 -22.33 7.15 -6.25
C ASP A 166 -21.00 7.94 -6.21
N ASP A 167 -20.60 8.39 -7.40
CA ASP A 167 -19.39 9.12 -7.77
C ASP A 167 -18.04 8.42 -7.57
N THR A 168 -17.22 8.51 -8.63
CA THR A 168 -15.81 8.13 -8.57
C THR A 168 -15.05 9.28 -7.93
N VAL A 169 -14.41 9.00 -6.79
CA VAL A 169 -13.54 10.00 -6.13
C VAL A 169 -12.23 10.05 -6.87
N ASN A 170 -11.85 11.25 -7.32
CA ASN A 170 -10.54 11.51 -7.88
C ASN A 170 -9.85 12.53 -6.98
N SER A 171 -8.61 12.26 -6.59
CA SER A 171 -7.81 13.18 -5.78
C SER A 171 -6.44 13.33 -6.41
N ASN A 172 -5.93 14.55 -6.44
CA ASN A 172 -4.57 14.83 -6.88
C ASN A 172 -3.81 15.44 -5.71
N CYS A 173 -2.65 14.88 -5.42
CA CYS A 173 -1.74 15.37 -4.40
C CYS A 173 -0.41 15.79 -5.04
N VAL A 174 0.10 16.92 -4.60
CA VAL A 174 1.39 17.46 -5.05
C VAL A 174 2.26 17.65 -3.81
N PHE A 175 3.42 17.00 -3.82
CA PHE A 175 4.39 17.11 -2.73
C PHE A 175 5.72 17.66 -3.22
N THR A 176 6.31 18.50 -2.38
CA THR A 176 7.69 18.98 -2.50
C THR A 176 8.56 18.27 -1.48
N LYS A 177 9.85 18.10 -1.76
CA LYS A 177 10.77 17.58 -0.74
C LYS A 177 10.74 18.47 0.49
N ALA A 178 10.51 17.86 1.65
CA ALA A 178 10.65 18.53 2.93
C ALA A 178 12.13 18.85 3.19
N PRO A 179 12.44 19.98 3.85
CA PRO A 179 13.81 20.37 4.19
C PRO A 179 14.49 19.40 5.18
#